data_AF-H3R9H3-F1
#
_entry.id   AF-H3R9H3-F1
#
_cell.length_a   1.000
_cell.length_b   1.000
_cell.length_c   1.000
_cell.angle_alpha   90.00
_cell.angle_beta   90.00
_cell.angle_gamma   90.00
#
_symmetry.space_group_name_H-M   'P 1'
#
loop_
_entity.id
_entity.type
_entity.pdbx_description
1 polymer ?
#
loop_
_entity_poly.entity_id
_entity_poly.type
_entity_poly.pdbx_seq_one_letter_code
_entity_poly.pdbx_strand_id
1 'polypeptide(L)' 'MNQSDWAAYIAQMEQILNVELDEDRRAALLQQMTRIADMAAPLMAYPLDDRLEVAGVYKA' A
#
# COMPACT_ATOMS: atom_id res chain seq x y z
N MET A 1 8.01 -1.92 -15.02
CA MET A 1 7.39 -1.71 -13.70
C MET A 1 6.99 -0.25 -13.63
N ASN A 2 5.69 0.06 -13.55
CA ASN A 2 5.27 1.44 -13.32
C ASN A 2 5.81 1.85 -11.96
N GLN A 3 6.68 2.85 -11.95
CA GLN A 3 7.06 3.52 -10.72
C GLN A 3 5.78 4.13 -10.18
N SER A 4 5.16 3.47 -9.20
CA SER A 4 3.92 3.93 -8.58
C SER A 4 4.14 5.37 -8.15
N ASP A 5 3.35 6.29 -8.71
CA ASP A 5 3.36 7.68 -8.29
C ASP A 5 2.65 7.77 -6.93
N TRP A 6 3.39 7.43 -5.88
CA TRP A 6 2.89 7.38 -4.52
C TRP A 6 2.40 8.75 -4.04
N ALA A 7 2.94 9.85 -4.58
CA ALA A 7 2.47 11.19 -4.26
C ALA A 7 1.06 11.43 -4.82
N ALA A 8 0.82 11.05 -6.09
CA ALA A 8 -0.52 11.13 -6.67
C ALA A 8 -1.52 10.21 -5.95
N TYR A 9 -1.09 9.00 -5.56
CA TYR A 9 -1.91 8.07 -4.79
C TYR A 9 -2.29 8.64 -3.41
N ILE A 10 -1.34 9.21 -2.68
CA ILE A 10 -1.60 9.84 -1.37
C ILE A 10 -2.59 10.99 -1.51
N ALA A 11 -2.40 11.88 -2.49
CA ALA A 11 -3.32 13.00 -2.72
C ALA A 11 -4.75 12.53 -3.04
N GLN A 12 -4.88 11.43 -3.79
CA GLN A 12 -6.19 10.84 -4.09
C GLN A 12 -6.83 10.20 -2.84
N MET A 13 -6.05 9.45 -2.04
CA MET A 13 -6.55 8.80 -0.82
C MET A 13 -6.92 9.80 0.26
N GLU A 14 -6.23 10.93 0.34
CA GLU A 14 -6.57 12.05 1.23
C GLU A 14 -8.04 12.49 1.01
N GLN A 15 -8.43 12.65 -0.25
CA GLN A 15 -9.80 13.01 -0.64
C GLN A 15 -10.81 11.88 -0.39
N ILE A 16 -10.47 10.64 -0.76
CA ILE A 16 -11.40 9.50 -0.64
C ILE A 16 -11.69 9.16 0.81
N LEU A 17 -10.67 9.21 1.68
CA LEU A 17 -10.79 8.85 3.09
C LEU A 17 -11.18 10.04 3.97
N ASN A 18 -11.30 11.23 3.39
CA ASN A 18 -11.61 12.48 4.09
C ASN A 18 -10.68 12.71 5.30
N VAL A 19 -9.37 12.56 5.06
CA VAL A 19 -8.31 12.77 6.04
C VAL A 19 -7.60 14.07 5.70
N GLU A 20 -7.40 14.97 6.67
CA GLU A 20 -6.60 16.18 6.45
C GLU A 20 -5.13 15.90 6.75
N LEU A 21 -4.25 16.15 5.78
CA LEU A 21 -2.80 16.02 5.95
C LEU A 21 -2.12 17.36 5.64
N ASP A 22 -1.33 17.84 6.61
CA ASP A 22 -0.37 18.91 6.37
C ASP A 22 0.82 18.42 5.53
N GLU A 23 1.64 19.36 5.05
CA GLU A 23 2.77 19.05 4.17
C GLU A 23 3.79 18.11 4.83
N ASP A 24 4.08 18.30 6.12
CA ASP A 24 5.04 17.49 6.86
C ASP A 24 4.55 16.03 7.00
N ARG A 25 3.25 15.85 7.27
CA ARG A 25 2.62 14.52 7.34
C ARG A 25 2.56 13.84 5.98
N ARG A 26 2.29 14.59 4.90
CA ARG A 26 2.33 14.03 3.54
C ARG A 26 3.73 13.55 3.17
N ALA A 27 4.76 14.33 3.47
CA ALA A 27 6.15 13.94 3.23
C ALA A 27 6.54 12.69 4.04
N ALA A 28 6.15 12.63 5.32
CA ALA A 28 6.39 11.46 6.17
C ALA A 28 5.65 10.21 5.63
N LEU A 29 4.39 10.36 5.23
CA LEU A 29 3.59 9.27 4.68
C LEU A 29 4.18 8.74 3.36
N LEU A 30 4.64 9.64 2.48
CA LEU A 30 5.31 9.26 1.23
C LEU A 30 6.55 8.40 1.49
N GLN A 31 7.38 8.78 2.48
CA GLN A 31 8.54 7.98 2.86
C GLN A 31 8.13 6.59 3.37
N GLN A 32 7.11 6.51 4.24
CA GLN A 32 6.65 5.23 4.78
C GLN A 32 6.03 4.34 3.71
N MET A 33 5.19 4.90 2.82
CA MET A 33 4.60 4.14 1.70
C MET A 33 5.67 3.57 0.78
N THR A 34 6.69 4.36 0.45
CA THR A 34 7.81 3.88 -0.38
C THR A 34 8.53 2.73 0.29
N ARG A 35 8.83 2.84 1.59
CA ARG A 35 9.47 1.77 2.36
C ARG A 35 8.61 0.51 2.45
N ILE A 36 7.30 0.65 2.64
CA ILE A 36 6.36 -0.49 2.65
C ILE A 36 6.33 -1.16 1.28
N ALA A 37 6.32 -0.40 0.19
CA ALA A 37 6.37 -0.94 -1.16
C ALA A 37 7.64 -1.77 -1.39
N ASP A 38 8.80 -1.30 -0.91
CA ASP A 38 10.05 -2.06 -0.99
C ASP A 38 9.99 -3.35 -0.17
N MET A 39 9.40 -3.31 1.03
CA MET A 39 9.21 -4.50 1.87
C MET A 39 8.19 -5.49 1.28
N ALA A 40 7.19 -4.98 0.54
CA ALA A 40 6.17 -5.78 -0.12
C ALA A 40 6.64 -6.36 -1.46
N ALA A 41 7.65 -5.76 -2.11
CA ALA A 41 8.20 -6.24 -3.37
C ALA A 41 8.55 -7.74 -3.38
N PRO A 42 9.26 -8.32 -2.39
CA PRO A 42 9.52 -9.75 -2.36
C PRO A 42 8.25 -10.60 -2.19
N LEU A 43 7.24 -10.10 -1.47
CA LEU A 43 5.95 -10.80 -1.32
C LEU A 43 5.17 -10.82 -2.63
N MET A 44 5.19 -9.71 -3.38
CA MET A 44 4.54 -9.62 -4.70
C MET A 44 5.25 -10.45 -5.76
N ALA A 45 6.56 -10.65 -5.63
CA ALA A 45 7.36 -11.50 -6.52
C ALA A 45 7.19 -13.00 -6.23
N TYR A 46 6.64 -13.36 -5.07
CA TYR A 46 6.41 -14.75 -4.70
C TYR A 46 5.24 -15.32 -5.52
N PRO A 47 5.42 -16.46 -6.22
CA PRO A 47 4.36 -17.05 -7.02
C PRO A 47 3.25 -17.59 -6.11
N LEU A 48 2.03 -17.15 -6.36
CA LEU A 48 0.84 -17.68 -5.69
C LEU A 48 0.24 -18.79 -6.56
N ASP A 49 -0.04 -19.94 -5.94
CA ASP A 49 -0.85 -21.01 -6.52
C ASP A 49 -2.33 -20.60 -6.57
N ASP A 50 -3.10 -21.11 -7.54
CA ASP A 50 -4.49 -20.71 -7.82
C ASP A 50 -5.45 -21.04 -6.66
N ARG A 51 -5.02 -21.84 -5.67
CA ARG A 51 -5.84 -22.36 -4.57
C ARG A 51 -5.28 -22.04 -3.18
N LEU A 52 -4.54 -20.94 -3.06
CA LEU A 52 -4.10 -20.45 -1.75
C LEU A 52 -5.30 -19.97 -0.93
N GLU A 53 -5.73 -20.81 0.02
CA GLU A 53 -6.65 -20.37 1.08
C GLU A 53 -5.96 -19.30 1.93
N VAL A 54 -6.66 -18.21 2.21
CA VAL A 54 -6.18 -17.16 3.11
C VAL A 54 -6.00 -17.78 4.50
N ALA A 55 -4.89 -17.46 5.17
CA ALA A 55 -4.63 -17.92 6.53
C ALA A 55 -5.72 -17.39 7.48
N GLY A 56 -6.71 -18.24 7.78
CA GLY A 56 -7.86 -17.90 8.62
C GLY A 56 -9.18 -18.00 7.87
N VAL A 57 -9.62 -19.22 7.56
CA VAL A 57 -11.01 -19.46 7.15
C VAL A 57 -11.90 -19.23 8.37
N TYR A 58 -12.68 -18.14 8.35
CA TYR A 58 -13.74 -17.92 9.33
C TYR A 58 -14.70 -19.12 9.29
N LYS A 59 -14.85 -19.83 10.40
CA LYS A 59 -15.87 -20.87 10.57
C LYS A 59 -17.05 -20.23 11.29
N ALA A 60 -18.15 -20.05 10.56
CA ALA A 60 -19.44 -19.59 11.08
C ALA A 60 -20.09 -20.65 11.98
#